data_AF-A0A1B8TH54-F1
#
_entry.id   AF-A0A1B8TH54-F1
#
_cell.length_a   1.000
_cell.length_b   1.000
_cell.length_c   1.000
_cell.angle_alpha   90.00
_cell.angle_beta   90.00
_cell.angle_gamma   90.00
#
_symmetry.space_group_name_H-M   'P 1'
#
loop_
_entity.id
_entity.type
_entity.pdbx_description
1 polymer ?
#
loop_
_entity_poly.entity_id
_entity_poly.type
_entity_poly.pdbx_seq_one_letter_code
_entity_poly.pdbx_strand_id
1 'polypeptide(L)'
;MSDLDAKDTFQHGQPTAQASSALLNAVEVLLRVDAIGIRTSSKFNESMESLRSAYEEQQNAAPSNWPKALDVGRFGDMSKAAHLRVGLDADNDVYVSVYDEEGGAVVEFNTSFSGGGKSPRTREALIALMIAIEEDNAAEPSRDWWARRLQPPK
;
A
#
# COMPACT_ATOMS: atom_id res chain seq x y z
N MET A 1 -15.51 -29.84 -11.44
CA MET A 1 -14.71 -28.88 -12.24
C MET A 1 -15.40 -27.53 -12.07
N SER A 2 -14.92 -26.60 -11.27
CA SER A 2 -13.68 -26.49 -10.50
C SER A 2 -13.90 -25.47 -9.37
N ASP A 3 -13.18 -25.65 -8.28
CA ASP A 3 -13.29 -24.99 -6.99
C ASP A 3 -13.17 -23.46 -7.06
N LEU A 4 -14.17 -22.77 -6.48
CA LEU A 4 -14.18 -21.33 -6.22
C LEU A 4 -14.65 -21.09 -4.77
N ASP A 5 -14.07 -21.84 -3.83
CA ASP A 5 -14.23 -21.62 -2.39
C ASP A 5 -12.85 -21.49 -1.77
N ALA A 6 -12.29 -20.27 -1.84
CA ALA A 6 -11.22 -19.84 -0.96
C ALA A 6 -11.38 -18.34 -0.73
N LYS A 7 -12.23 -18.01 0.26
CA LYS A 7 -12.14 -16.72 0.95
C LYS A 7 -10.85 -16.76 1.78
N ASP A 8 -9.71 -16.54 1.13
CA ASP A 8 -8.50 -16.20 1.83
C ASP A 8 -8.72 -14.80 2.38
N THR A 9 -8.96 -14.77 3.69
CA THR A 9 -9.10 -13.53 4.44
C THR A 9 -7.69 -12.95 4.48
N PHE A 10 -7.38 -12.04 3.56
CA PHE A 10 -6.08 -11.39 3.48
C PHE A 10 -5.83 -10.65 4.79
N GLN A 11 -4.99 -11.23 5.63
CA GLN A 11 -4.39 -10.51 6.73
C GLN A 11 -3.45 -9.49 6.10
N HIS A 12 -3.83 -8.21 6.18
CA HIS A 12 -2.93 -7.10 5.93
C HIS A 12 -1.59 -7.42 6.60
N GLY A 13 -0.53 -7.45 5.80
CA GLY A 13 0.83 -7.53 6.30
C GLY A 13 1.11 -6.26 7.10
N GLN A 14 0.68 -6.27 8.36
CA GLN A 14 1.25 -5.44 9.39
C GLN A 14 2.78 -5.57 9.26
N PRO A 15 3.55 -4.50 9.46
CA PRO A 15 4.98 -4.67 9.73
C PRO A 15 5.10 -5.80 10.75
N THR A 16 5.95 -6.79 10.48
CA THR A 16 6.11 -7.91 11.41
C THR A 16 6.27 -7.30 12.79
N ALA A 17 5.51 -7.78 13.79
CA ALA A 17 5.50 -7.15 15.12
C ALA A 17 6.92 -6.91 15.67
N GLN A 18 7.86 -7.74 15.22
CA GLN A 18 9.30 -7.62 15.41
C GLN A 18 9.92 -6.34 14.82
N ALA A 19 9.71 -6.01 13.54
CA ALA A 19 10.28 -4.81 12.90
C ALA A 19 9.72 -3.50 13.50
N SER A 20 8.41 -3.45 13.78
CA SER A 20 7.80 -2.31 14.47
C SER A 20 8.29 -2.17 15.92
N SER A 21 8.47 -3.27 16.64
CA SER A 21 8.99 -3.23 18.02
C SER A 21 10.45 -2.78 18.08
N ALA A 22 11.28 -3.15 17.11
CA ALA A 22 12.68 -2.74 17.04
C ALA A 22 12.81 -1.23 16.80
N LEU A 23 11.99 -0.66 15.91
CA LEU A 23 11.98 0.78 15.64
C LEU A 23 11.50 1.58 16.86
N LEU A 24 10.42 1.12 17.51
CA LEU A 24 9.89 1.75 18.74
C LEU A 24 10.90 1.71 19.88
N ASN A 25 11.58 0.57 20.08
CA ASN A 25 12.64 0.44 21.08
C ASN A 25 13.82 1.37 20.79
N ALA A 26 14.25 1.50 19.53
CA ALA A 26 15.35 2.38 19.14
C ALA A 26 15.00 3.86 19.39
N VAL A 27 13.77 4.29 19.07
CA VAL A 27 13.28 5.64 19.37
C VAL A 27 13.20 5.88 20.88
N GLU A 28 12.75 4.91 21.66
CA GLU A 28 12.69 5.03 23.12
C GLU A 28 14.08 5.21 23.75
N VAL A 29 15.09 4.47 23.24
CA VAL A 29 16.48 4.61 23.70
C VAL A 29 17.04 6.00 23.35
N LEU A 30 16.75 6.52 22.15
CA LEU A 30 17.14 7.87 21.75
C LEU A 30 16.57 8.94 22.69
N LEU A 31 15.27 8.84 23.03
CA LEU A 31 14.61 9.75 23.97
C LEU A 31 15.25 9.69 25.37
N ARG A 32 15.67 8.50 25.82
CA ARG A 32 16.38 8.33 27.10
C ARG A 32 17.79 8.92 27.08
N VAL A 33 18.49 8.86 25.95
CA VAL A 33 19.85 9.42 25.81
C VAL A 33 19.83 10.95 25.71
N ASP A 34 18.83 11.53 25.04
CA ASP A 34 18.66 12.99 24.96
C ASP A 34 18.30 13.59 26.33
N ALA A 35 17.54 12.86 27.16
CA ALA A 35 17.25 13.23 28.54
C ALA A 35 18.49 13.26 29.47
N ILE A 36 19.58 12.60 29.07
CA ILE A 36 20.86 12.57 29.80
C ILE A 36 21.88 13.56 29.21
N GLY A 37 21.60 14.16 28.04
CA GLY A 37 22.40 15.24 27.45
C GLY A 37 23.73 14.82 26.81
N ILE A 38 23.96 13.51 26.57
CA ILE A 38 25.26 13.00 26.08
C ILE A 38 25.11 12.40 24.67
N ARG A 39 25.03 13.28 23.67
CA ARG A 39 24.96 12.95 22.23
C ARG A 39 26.27 12.38 21.65
N THR A 40 27.29 12.19 22.47
CA THR A 40 28.62 11.69 22.07
C THR A 40 28.99 10.37 22.77
N SER A 41 28.05 9.75 23.48
CA SER A 41 28.31 8.47 24.15
C SER A 41 28.30 7.31 23.15
N SER A 42 29.09 6.27 23.41
CA SER A 42 29.09 5.04 22.59
C SER A 42 27.68 4.46 22.45
N LYS A 43 26.87 4.54 23.52
CA LYS A 43 25.47 4.12 23.53
C LYS A 43 24.58 4.90 22.55
N PHE A 44 24.84 6.19 22.34
CA PHE A 44 24.14 6.98 21.32
C PHE A 44 24.47 6.47 19.92
N ASN A 45 25.76 6.24 19.63
CA ASN A 45 26.21 5.75 18.34
C ASN A 45 25.65 4.34 18.05
N GLU A 46 25.70 3.43 19.02
CA GLU A 46 25.11 2.09 18.93
C GLU A 46 23.60 2.16 18.65
N SER A 47 22.90 3.09 19.30
CA SER A 47 21.45 3.29 19.09
C SER A 47 21.15 3.84 17.70
N MET A 48 21.98 4.76 17.19
CA MET A 48 21.85 5.31 15.83
C MET A 48 22.16 4.27 14.75
N GLU A 49 23.15 3.40 14.97
CA GLU A 49 23.45 2.29 14.06
C GLU A 49 22.31 1.25 14.06
N SER A 50 21.72 0.97 15.23
CA SER A 50 20.56 0.09 15.34
C SER A 50 19.31 0.67 14.67
N LEU A 51 19.03 1.96 14.86
CA LEU A 51 17.94 2.66 14.16
C LEU A 51 18.13 2.60 12.64
N ARG A 52 19.35 2.88 12.18
CA ARG A 52 19.70 2.84 10.75
C ARG A 52 19.52 1.44 10.18
N SER A 53 20.01 0.41 10.87
CA SER A 53 19.86 -0.98 10.45
C SER A 53 18.39 -1.40 10.39
N ALA A 54 17.58 -1.02 11.37
CA ALA A 54 16.14 -1.31 11.38
C ALA A 54 15.40 -0.59 10.23
N TYR A 55 15.79 0.65 9.93
CA TYR A 55 15.22 1.40 8.80
C TYR A 55 15.64 0.81 7.44
N GLU A 56 16.91 0.42 7.30
CA GLU A 56 17.42 -0.24 6.09
C GLU A 56 16.80 -1.64 5.92
N GLU A 57 16.56 -2.38 7.01
CA GLU A 57 15.84 -3.65 6.99
C GLU A 57 14.36 -3.47 6.63
N GLN A 58 13.71 -2.38 7.06
CA GLN A 58 12.36 -2.03 6.64
C GLN A 58 12.28 -1.61 5.17
N GLN A 59 13.28 -0.89 4.65
CA GLN A 59 13.37 -0.53 3.22
C GLN A 59 13.74 -1.74 2.33
N ASN A 60 14.59 -2.63 2.83
CA ASN A 60 15.08 -3.81 2.09
C ASN A 60 14.26 -5.06 2.35
N ALA A 61 13.29 -5.02 3.28
CA ALA A 61 12.18 -5.92 3.30
C ALA A 61 11.48 -5.71 1.96
N ALA A 62 11.90 -6.51 0.98
CA ALA A 62 11.21 -6.64 -0.28
C ALA A 62 9.74 -6.73 0.09
N PRO A 63 8.88 -5.89 -0.48
CA PRO A 63 7.46 -6.01 -0.24
C PRO A 63 7.03 -7.35 -0.82
N SER A 64 7.11 -8.38 0.03
CA SER A 64 7.27 -9.77 -0.38
C SER A 64 5.93 -10.42 -0.67
N ASN A 65 4.89 -9.60 -0.84
CA ASN A 65 3.60 -10.05 -1.30
C ASN A 65 2.87 -8.92 -2.04
N TRP A 66 3.52 -8.30 -3.03
CA TRP A 66 2.78 -7.47 -3.96
C TRP A 66 1.86 -8.34 -4.82
N PRO A 67 0.54 -8.10 -4.83
CA PRO A 67 -0.35 -8.85 -5.69
C PRO A 67 0.05 -8.58 -7.14
N LYS A 68 0.34 -9.66 -7.87
CA LYS A 68 0.74 -9.59 -9.28
C LYS A 68 -0.37 -9.01 -10.14
N ALA A 69 -1.62 -9.26 -9.76
CA ALA A 69 -2.78 -8.65 -10.37
C ALA A 69 -3.76 -8.25 -9.25
N LEU A 70 -4.16 -6.99 -9.22
CA LEU A 70 -5.14 -6.46 -8.27
C LEU A 70 -5.80 -5.22 -8.87
N ASP A 71 -7.08 -5.02 -8.62
CA ASP A 71 -7.84 -3.88 -9.11
C ASP A 71 -8.75 -3.40 -7.99
N VAL A 72 -8.51 -2.17 -7.54
CA VAL A 72 -9.26 -1.57 -6.43
C VAL A 72 -9.94 -0.30 -6.93
N GLY A 73 -11.14 -0.06 -6.42
CA GLY A 73 -11.93 1.09 -6.81
C GLY A 73 -12.79 1.63 -5.69
N ARG A 74 -13.02 2.93 -5.74
CA ARG A 74 -13.85 3.66 -4.78
C ARG A 74 -14.73 4.68 -5.47
N PHE A 75 -15.97 4.81 -5.02
CA PHE A 75 -16.87 5.88 -5.43
C PHE A 75 -16.49 7.21 -4.74
N GLY A 76 -16.60 8.31 -5.50
CA GLY A 76 -16.38 9.65 -4.98
C GLY A 76 -17.39 10.04 -3.90
N ASP A 77 -17.02 10.98 -3.04
CA ASP A 77 -17.77 11.29 -1.82
C ASP A 77 -19.15 11.91 -2.09
N MET A 78 -19.25 12.75 -3.12
CA MET A 78 -20.43 13.55 -3.44
C MET A 78 -21.25 13.02 -4.63
N SER A 79 -20.76 11.99 -5.31
CA SER A 79 -21.41 11.42 -6.49
C SER A 79 -21.84 9.98 -6.25
N LYS A 80 -22.93 9.59 -6.90
CA LYS A 80 -23.39 8.19 -6.92
C LYS A 80 -22.70 7.35 -7.99
N ALA A 81 -22.05 7.99 -8.96
CA ALA A 81 -21.48 7.35 -10.15
C ALA A 81 -19.98 7.61 -10.33
N ALA A 82 -19.47 8.78 -9.89
CA ALA A 82 -18.06 9.10 -10.02
C ALA A 82 -17.20 8.12 -9.21
N HIS A 83 -16.08 7.70 -9.78
CA HIS A 83 -15.21 6.70 -9.18
C HIS A 83 -13.76 6.84 -9.63
N LEU A 84 -12.88 6.40 -8.75
CA LEU A 84 -11.44 6.24 -8.98
C LEU A 84 -11.12 4.75 -8.91
N ARG A 85 -10.32 4.26 -9.86
CA ARG A 85 -9.74 2.92 -9.83
C ARG A 85 -8.26 2.95 -10.09
N VAL A 86 -7.56 2.02 -9.46
CA VAL A 86 -6.15 1.73 -9.70
C VAL A 86 -5.99 0.23 -9.80
N GLY A 87 -5.26 -0.24 -10.81
CA GLY A 87 -5.01 -1.66 -10.99
C GLY A 87 -3.60 -1.99 -11.41
N LEU A 88 -3.17 -3.19 -11.00
CA LEU A 88 -1.96 -3.89 -11.38
C LEU A 88 -2.35 -5.06 -12.28
N ASP A 89 -1.64 -5.23 -13.39
CA ASP A 89 -1.71 -6.41 -14.24
C ASP A 89 -0.49 -7.32 -13.99
N ALA A 90 -0.63 -8.60 -14.29
CA ALA A 90 0.30 -9.69 -13.99
C ALA A 90 1.71 -9.50 -14.58
N ASP A 91 1.84 -8.67 -15.61
CA ASP A 91 3.12 -8.31 -16.21
C ASP A 91 3.76 -7.07 -15.57
N ASN A 92 3.19 -6.50 -14.51
CA ASN A 92 3.55 -5.26 -13.81
C ASN A 92 3.08 -3.96 -14.48
N ASP A 93 2.24 -4.02 -15.50
CA ASP A 93 1.57 -2.82 -15.97
C ASP A 93 0.62 -2.27 -14.89
N VAL A 94 0.56 -0.94 -14.79
CA VAL A 94 -0.26 -0.24 -13.80
C VAL A 94 -1.14 0.75 -14.51
N TYR A 95 -2.39 0.87 -14.11
CA TYR A 95 -3.29 1.88 -14.64
C TYR A 95 -4.03 2.63 -13.55
N VAL A 96 -4.47 3.82 -13.89
CA VAL A 96 -5.41 4.62 -13.11
C VAL A 96 -6.57 5.01 -14.01
N SER A 97 -7.79 4.90 -13.50
CA SER A 97 -8.96 5.43 -14.18
C SER A 97 -9.80 6.31 -13.27
N VAL A 98 -10.28 7.41 -13.84
CA VAL A 98 -11.10 8.40 -13.16
C VAL A 98 -12.31 8.68 -14.03
N TYR A 99 -13.49 8.50 -13.46
CA TYR A 99 -14.76 8.69 -14.16
C TYR A 99 -15.71 9.53 -13.30
N ASP A 100 -16.54 10.31 -13.97
CA ASP A 100 -17.68 11.03 -13.43
C ASP A 100 -18.97 10.60 -14.17
N GLU A 101 -20.03 11.39 -14.04
CA GLU A 101 -21.31 11.16 -14.70
C GLU A 101 -21.28 11.36 -16.23
N GLU A 102 -20.34 12.17 -16.74
CA GLU A 102 -20.28 12.59 -18.13
C GLU A 102 -19.25 11.77 -18.94
N GLY A 103 -18.29 11.14 -18.26
CA GLY A 103 -17.30 10.28 -18.90
C GLY A 103 -16.12 10.01 -17.99
N GLY A 104 -14.98 9.67 -18.59
CA GLY A 104 -13.77 9.42 -17.83
C GLY A 104 -12.56 9.19 -18.70
N ALA A 105 -11.43 9.05 -18.03
CA ALA A 105 -10.14 8.79 -18.65
C ALA A 105 -9.45 7.62 -17.95
N VAL A 106 -8.66 6.88 -18.72
CA VAL A 106 -7.77 5.83 -18.25
C VAL A 106 -6.37 6.19 -18.70
N VAL A 107 -5.40 6.07 -17.79
CA VAL A 107 -3.99 6.18 -18.11
C VAL A 107 -3.32 4.88 -17.71
N GLU A 108 -2.69 4.23 -18.68
CA GLU A 108 -1.88 3.03 -18.49
C GLU A 108 -0.41 3.40 -18.53
N PHE A 109 0.33 2.93 -17.52
CA PHE A 109 1.78 2.98 -17.45
C PHE A 109 2.32 1.63 -17.86
N ASN A 110 2.19 1.32 -19.15
CA ASN A 110 2.68 0.07 -19.73
C ASN A 110 4.08 0.24 -20.35
N THR A 111 4.82 -0.85 -20.43
CA THR A 111 6.08 -0.86 -21.17
C THR A 111 6.19 -2.10 -22.02
N SER A 112 6.37 -1.93 -23.33
CA SER A 112 6.60 -3.03 -24.25
C SER A 112 7.76 -3.90 -23.75
N PHE A 113 7.49 -5.18 -23.53
CA PHE A 113 8.44 -6.22 -23.11
C PHE A 113 9.04 -6.09 -21.69
N SER A 114 8.69 -5.08 -20.89
CA SER A 114 9.29 -4.88 -19.57
C SER A 114 8.34 -4.66 -18.41
N GLY A 115 7.02 -4.57 -18.64
CA GLY A 115 6.04 -4.57 -17.56
C GLY A 115 6.14 -3.38 -16.59
N GLY A 116 5.45 -2.28 -16.86
CA GLY A 116 5.44 -1.07 -16.01
C GLY A 116 6.81 -0.43 -15.62
N GLY A 117 7.93 -0.95 -16.12
CA GLY A 117 9.27 -0.74 -15.55
C GLY A 117 9.91 0.64 -15.78
N LYS A 118 9.29 1.52 -16.60
CA LYS A 118 9.85 2.86 -16.88
C LYS A 118 9.54 3.90 -15.82
N SER A 119 8.61 3.61 -14.90
CA SER A 119 8.11 4.60 -13.93
C SER A 119 8.02 4.02 -12.51
N PRO A 120 9.16 3.62 -11.89
CA PRO A 120 9.15 2.94 -10.60
C PRO A 120 8.51 3.78 -9.48
N ARG A 121 8.74 5.10 -9.47
CA ARG A 121 8.13 6.01 -8.48
C ARG A 121 6.63 6.20 -8.69
N THR A 122 6.18 6.25 -9.93
CA THR A 122 4.74 6.32 -10.26
C THR A 122 4.04 5.05 -9.80
N ARG A 123 4.65 3.88 -10.05
CA ARG A 123 4.15 2.60 -9.58
C ARG A 123 4.03 2.56 -8.05
N GLU A 124 5.07 3.00 -7.34
CA GLU A 124 5.04 3.08 -5.87
C GLU A 124 3.90 3.99 -5.36
N ALA A 125 3.73 5.16 -5.96
CA ALA A 125 2.65 6.08 -5.59
C ALA A 125 1.24 5.51 -5.86
N LEU A 126 1.07 4.81 -6.99
CA LEU A 126 -0.20 4.17 -7.32
C LEU A 126 -0.52 3.01 -6.38
N ILE A 127 0.48 2.23 -5.96
CA ILE A 127 0.30 1.19 -4.93
C ILE A 127 -0.09 1.80 -3.59
N ALA A 128 0.56 2.90 -3.18
CA ALA A 128 0.17 3.61 -1.95
C ALA A 128 -1.29 4.09 -2.01
N LEU A 129 -1.74 4.55 -3.18
CA LEU A 129 -3.14 4.90 -3.41
C LEU A 129 -4.07 3.68 -3.35
N MET A 130 -3.66 2.52 -3.88
CA MET A 130 -4.44 1.28 -3.76
C MET A 130 -4.67 0.89 -2.31
N ILE A 131 -3.62 0.92 -1.49
CA ILE A 131 -3.69 0.61 -0.05
C ILE A 131 -4.68 1.55 0.65
N ALA A 132 -4.59 2.86 0.38
CA ALA A 132 -5.52 3.84 0.95
C ALA A 132 -6.98 3.56 0.54
N ILE A 133 -7.21 3.21 -0.73
CA ILE A 133 -8.55 2.83 -1.22
C ILE A 133 -9.08 1.59 -0.47
N GLU A 134 -8.25 0.57 -0.28
CA GLU A 134 -8.65 -0.64 0.44
C GLU A 134 -9.00 -0.35 1.90
N GLU A 135 -8.16 0.43 2.60
CA GLU A 135 -8.40 0.84 3.98
C GLU A 135 -9.70 1.65 4.09
N ASP A 136 -9.91 2.61 3.20
CA ASP A 136 -11.13 3.43 3.18
C ASP A 136 -12.38 2.62 2.81
N ASN A 137 -12.25 1.62 1.93
CA ASN A 137 -13.34 0.72 1.56
C ASN A 137 -13.66 -0.27 2.70
N ALA A 138 -12.66 -0.72 3.45
CA ALA A 138 -12.87 -1.52 4.65
C ALA A 138 -13.61 -0.73 5.74
N ALA A 139 -13.28 0.56 5.89
CA ALA A 139 -13.95 1.47 6.81
C ALA A 139 -15.38 1.84 6.37
N GLU A 140 -15.60 2.04 5.07
CA GLU A 140 -16.90 2.38 4.50
C GLU A 140 -17.20 1.52 3.24
N PRO A 141 -17.71 0.27 3.43
CA PRO A 141 -17.92 -0.67 2.32
C PRO A 141 -18.94 -0.20 1.27
N SER A 142 -19.81 0.75 1.61
CA SER A 142 -20.76 1.31 0.63
C SER A 142 -20.08 2.11 -0.48
N ARG A 143 -18.82 2.50 -0.28
CA ARG A 143 -18.00 3.24 -1.25
C ARG A 143 -17.15 2.33 -2.12
N ASP A 144 -17.03 1.05 -1.79
CA ASP A 144 -16.30 0.09 -2.60
C ASP A 144 -17.00 -0.09 -3.96
N TRP A 145 -16.23 0.16 -5.02
CA TRP A 145 -16.70 0.05 -6.40
C TRP A 145 -17.14 -1.37 -6.75
N TRP A 146 -16.33 -2.37 -6.40
CA TRP A 146 -16.59 -3.78 -6.70
C TRP A 146 -17.75 -4.31 -5.87
N ALA A 147 -17.79 -3.98 -4.58
CA ALA A 147 -18.88 -4.41 -3.71
C ALA A 147 -20.24 -3.91 -4.21
N ARG A 148 -20.33 -2.69 -4.74
CA ARG A 148 -21.58 -2.15 -5.33
C ARG A 148 -21.91 -2.76 -6.68
N ARG A 149 -20.93 -3.04 -7.54
CA ARG A 149 -21.19 -3.63 -8.87
C ARG A 149 -21.61 -5.10 -8.82
N LEU A 150 -21.15 -5.83 -7.81
CA LEU A 150 -21.47 -7.25 -7.63
C LEU A 150 -22.81 -7.46 -6.90
N GLN A 151 -23.46 -6.40 -6.43
CA GLN A 151 -24.80 -6.50 -5.86
C GLN A 151 -25.81 -6.87 -6.97
N PRO A 152 -26.72 -7.80 -6.70
CA PRO A 152 -27.80 -8.10 -7.63
C PRO A 152 -28.66 -6.86 -7.87
N PRO A 153 -29.23 -6.69 -9.08
CA PRO A 153 -30.15 -5.59 -9.35
C PRO A 153 -31.32 -5.63 -8.35
N LYS A 154 -31.69 -4.45 -7.83
CA LYS A 154 -32.86 -4.27 -6.97
C LYS A 154 -34.15 -4.35 -7.76
#